data_AF-A0A1W6CHP9-F1
#
_entry.id   AF-A0A1W6CHP9-F1
#
_cell.length_a   1.000
_cell.length_b   1.000
_cell.length_c   1.000
_cell.angle_alpha   90.00
_cell.angle_beta   90.00
_cell.angle_gamma   90.00
#
_symmetry.space_group_name_H-M   'P 1'
#
loop_
_entity.id
_entity.type
_entity.pdbx_description
1 polymer ?
#
loop_
_entity_poly.entity_id
_entity_poly.type
_entity_poly.pdbx_seq_one_letter_code
_entity_poly.pdbx_strand_id
1 'polypeptide(L)'
;MPNWLNNIGELNPFDADNGEFFYPFFLFSAGHGIWDEAKSRKTFRALYDRPSFARIVADSGAFQIATNSGVFKDFDWSERGDKTRDMIRRNLEWQEGIADWATILDIPLYALDPGKKNPGHPYFGTGYTTQNIDKCFQQQMFNVDEQFKRKQPSTKLIVILQGTDEETVLKYYGAMKDYPHAGWGFGGGMSKRIDLLLYILAQMIDDGQLAKGEKILHFFKVGTGHHAVLFSHIQKLLRHHVNPNITITFDASNAFSGMTNWTMFTGHEQLHDENLFRMVSVNAGKGMPPYNARVPAESPIMGYGKEGVCWDDLRPGDYLAQCMVMAQNIWAMTEAMKDANLRADRAGAIHQARFREHLLSALDEAEGVYRHTVKDDVRNLGRLIKLAEGIQDSEHLVGLKRKDYLDHVAKAAQLFSTCIALGPRNRSRELARYSANELEVIFYPFRE
;
A
#
# COMPACT_ATOMS: atom_id res chain seq x y z
N MET A 1 3.90 6.55 -33.55
CA MET A 1 4.64 7.07 -32.39
C MET A 1 4.52 8.58 -32.46
N PRO A 2 4.09 9.24 -31.38
CA PRO A 2 4.01 10.70 -31.35
C PRO A 2 5.36 11.32 -31.72
N ASN A 3 5.36 12.44 -32.44
CA ASN A 3 6.58 13.08 -32.96
C ASN A 3 7.59 13.48 -31.87
N TRP A 4 7.16 13.57 -30.62
CA TRP A 4 8.00 13.95 -29.49
C TRP A 4 8.65 12.79 -28.74
N LEU A 5 8.15 11.55 -28.93
CA LEU A 5 8.68 10.37 -28.28
C LEU A 5 9.70 9.73 -29.23
N ASN A 6 10.98 9.68 -28.88
CA ASN A 6 12.01 9.17 -29.78
C ASN A 6 12.09 7.64 -29.74
N ASN A 7 11.85 7.04 -28.56
CA ASN A 7 11.86 5.60 -28.37
C ASN A 7 11.04 5.17 -27.14
N ILE A 8 10.67 3.89 -27.08
CA ILE A 8 9.85 3.34 -25.99
C ILE A 8 10.54 3.36 -24.62
N GLY A 9 11.88 3.44 -24.60
CA GLY A 9 12.67 3.53 -23.37
C GLY A 9 12.43 4.82 -22.60
N GLU A 10 12.01 5.89 -23.26
CA GLU A 10 11.63 7.17 -22.61
C GLU A 10 10.36 7.01 -21.75
N LEU A 11 9.60 5.91 -21.89
CA LEU A 11 8.48 5.57 -21.01
C LEU A 11 8.90 4.71 -19.80
N ASN A 12 10.19 4.40 -19.66
CA ASN A 12 10.71 3.63 -18.53
C ASN A 12 10.78 4.53 -17.27
N PRO A 13 9.98 4.25 -16.22
CA PRO A 13 9.94 5.08 -15.02
C PRO A 13 11.26 5.06 -14.22
N PHE A 14 12.13 4.08 -14.46
CA PHE A 14 13.43 3.98 -13.79
C PHE A 14 14.51 4.88 -14.39
N ASP A 15 14.31 5.42 -15.59
CA ASP A 15 15.29 6.25 -16.28
C ASP A 15 15.15 7.72 -15.83
N ALA A 16 16.00 8.15 -14.90
CA ALA A 16 15.97 9.51 -14.36
C ALA A 16 16.48 10.56 -15.36
N ASP A 17 17.28 10.16 -16.34
CA ASP A 17 17.99 11.08 -17.25
C ASP A 17 17.21 11.29 -18.55
N ASN A 18 16.60 10.23 -19.07
CA ASN A 18 15.92 10.23 -20.37
C ASN A 18 14.43 9.86 -20.29
N GLY A 19 13.92 9.46 -19.11
CA GLY A 19 12.51 9.16 -18.95
C GLY A 19 11.64 10.41 -18.98
N GLU A 20 10.48 10.33 -19.64
CA GLU A 20 9.47 11.41 -19.64
C GLU A 20 8.91 11.67 -18.23
N PHE A 21 9.00 10.67 -17.36
CA PHE A 21 8.78 10.82 -15.94
C PHE A 21 9.65 9.83 -15.17
N PHE A 22 9.94 10.19 -13.92
CA PHE A 22 10.77 9.38 -13.04
C PHE A 22 9.99 8.88 -11.83
N TYR A 23 10.05 7.58 -11.60
CA TYR A 23 9.47 6.93 -10.44
C TYR A 23 10.27 5.66 -10.06
N PRO A 24 11.00 5.60 -8.94
CA PRO A 24 11.92 4.50 -8.69
C PRO A 24 11.37 3.34 -7.84
N PHE A 25 10.07 3.34 -7.50
CA PHE A 25 9.50 2.38 -6.54
C PHE A 25 8.44 1.48 -7.17
N PHE A 26 8.69 0.17 -7.19
CA PHE A 26 7.78 -0.82 -7.76
C PHE A 26 7.62 -2.05 -6.88
N LEU A 27 6.46 -2.67 -7.00
CA LEU A 27 6.17 -3.99 -6.46
C LEU A 27 6.09 -4.90 -7.66
N PHE A 28 6.70 -6.08 -7.64
CA PHE A 28 6.55 -7.07 -8.70
C PHE A 28 6.25 -8.41 -8.06
N SER A 29 5.39 -9.22 -8.67
CA SER A 29 4.88 -10.42 -8.00
C SER A 29 5.35 -11.67 -8.70
N ALA A 30 5.81 -12.61 -7.89
CA ALA A 30 6.21 -13.92 -8.33
C ALA A 30 5.06 -14.70 -8.97
N GLY A 31 3.80 -14.33 -8.67
CA GLY A 31 2.61 -14.86 -9.33
C GLY A 31 2.60 -14.67 -10.85
N HIS A 32 3.27 -13.61 -11.33
CA HIS A 32 3.49 -13.27 -12.75
C HIS A 32 4.94 -13.48 -13.19
N GLY A 33 5.75 -14.05 -12.30
CA GLY A 33 7.16 -14.25 -12.53
C GLY A 33 7.42 -15.32 -13.59
N ILE A 34 8.56 -15.20 -14.25
CA ILE A 34 9.15 -16.27 -15.04
C ILE A 34 10.23 -16.87 -14.15
N TRP A 35 10.01 -18.06 -13.61
CA TRP A 35 10.93 -18.65 -12.64
C TRP A 35 12.14 -19.37 -13.27
N ASP A 36 12.24 -19.34 -14.60
CA ASP A 36 13.49 -19.64 -15.31
C ASP A 36 14.36 -18.38 -15.29
N GLU A 37 15.51 -18.42 -14.62
CA GLU A 37 16.33 -17.23 -14.38
C GLU A 37 16.80 -16.57 -15.68
N ALA A 38 17.29 -17.35 -16.64
CA ALA A 38 17.82 -16.82 -17.89
C ALA A 38 16.72 -16.10 -18.71
N LYS A 39 15.54 -16.70 -18.77
CA LYS A 39 14.37 -16.10 -19.42
C LYS A 39 13.86 -14.89 -18.63
N SER A 40 13.83 -14.97 -17.30
CA SER A 40 13.44 -13.86 -16.43
C SER A 40 14.30 -12.63 -16.65
N ARG A 41 15.63 -12.78 -16.62
CA ARG A 41 16.60 -11.69 -16.85
C ARG A 41 16.42 -11.04 -18.23
N LYS A 42 16.18 -11.86 -19.26
CA LYS A 42 15.95 -11.36 -20.62
C LYS A 42 14.61 -10.63 -20.74
N THR A 43 13.54 -11.17 -20.15
CA THR A 43 12.18 -10.61 -20.29
C THR A 43 11.94 -9.41 -19.40
N PHE A 44 12.43 -9.44 -18.16
CA PHE A 44 12.25 -8.38 -17.17
C PHE A 44 13.53 -7.57 -16.97
N ARG A 45 14.24 -7.28 -18.07
CA ARG A 45 15.53 -6.60 -18.05
C ARG A 45 15.50 -5.30 -17.24
N ALA A 46 14.42 -4.52 -17.34
CA ALA A 46 14.24 -3.28 -16.57
C ALA A 46 14.20 -3.49 -15.04
N LEU A 47 13.85 -4.69 -14.55
CA LEU A 47 13.91 -5.01 -13.13
C LEU A 47 15.33 -5.41 -12.70
N TYR A 48 16.04 -6.19 -13.52
CA TYR A 48 17.39 -6.68 -13.20
C TYR A 48 18.49 -5.64 -13.42
N ASP A 49 18.39 -4.85 -14.48
CA ASP A 49 19.37 -3.82 -14.87
C ASP A 49 18.95 -2.43 -14.36
N ARG A 50 18.09 -2.38 -13.34
CA ARG A 50 17.62 -1.12 -12.76
C ARG A 50 18.76 -0.36 -12.06
N PRO A 51 18.69 0.98 -11.99
CA PRO A 51 19.63 1.76 -11.20
C PRO A 51 19.53 1.41 -9.71
N SER A 52 20.65 1.56 -8.97
CA SER A 52 20.76 1.13 -7.56
C SER A 52 19.87 1.88 -6.57
N PHE A 53 19.38 3.05 -6.95
CA PHE A 53 18.41 3.80 -6.14
C PHE A 53 16.98 3.26 -6.29
N ALA A 54 16.69 2.48 -7.34
CA ALA A 54 15.37 1.93 -7.55
C ALA A 54 15.10 0.79 -6.57
N ARG A 55 13.91 0.79 -5.99
CA ARG A 55 13.51 -0.18 -4.97
C ARG A 55 12.39 -1.06 -5.48
N ILE A 56 12.56 -2.37 -5.30
CA ILE A 56 11.57 -3.39 -5.63
C ILE A 56 11.11 -4.11 -4.38
N VAL A 57 9.80 -4.09 -4.14
CA VAL A 57 9.13 -5.07 -3.28
C VAL A 57 8.74 -6.27 -4.13
N ALA A 58 9.31 -7.45 -3.90
CA ALA A 58 8.87 -8.66 -4.58
C ALA A 58 7.75 -9.34 -3.80
N ASP A 59 6.51 -9.19 -4.25
CA ASP A 59 5.36 -9.94 -3.75
C ASP A 59 5.51 -11.42 -4.09
N SER A 60 5.12 -12.29 -3.17
CA SER A 60 5.23 -13.74 -3.29
C SER A 60 4.21 -14.33 -4.26
N GLY A 61 3.17 -13.58 -4.62
CA GLY A 61 2.11 -14.03 -5.51
C GLY A 61 1.07 -14.91 -4.82
N ALA A 62 0.95 -14.81 -3.51
CA ALA A 62 -0.07 -15.48 -2.72
C ALA A 62 -1.51 -15.14 -3.15
N PHE A 63 -1.72 -13.98 -3.79
CA PHE A 63 -3.02 -13.68 -4.39
C PHE A 63 -3.36 -14.63 -5.54
N GLN A 64 -2.39 -15.02 -6.35
CA GLN A 64 -2.53 -15.94 -7.48
C GLN A 64 -2.76 -17.38 -7.00
N ILE A 65 -2.19 -17.75 -5.83
CA ILE A 65 -2.64 -18.95 -5.08
C ILE A 65 -4.13 -18.84 -4.83
N ALA A 66 -4.60 -17.70 -4.29
CA ALA A 66 -5.99 -17.42 -3.95
C ALA A 66 -6.92 -17.15 -5.15
N THR A 67 -6.42 -17.19 -6.37
CA THR A 67 -7.23 -17.13 -7.60
C THR A 67 -7.00 -18.32 -8.54
N ASN A 68 -6.17 -19.30 -8.15
CA ASN A 68 -5.70 -20.41 -9.00
C ASN A 68 -5.26 -19.92 -10.38
N SER A 69 -4.34 -18.97 -10.39
CA SER A 69 -3.85 -18.34 -11.62
C SER A 69 -2.33 -18.20 -11.62
N GLY A 70 -1.79 -17.72 -12.74
CA GLY A 70 -0.36 -17.51 -12.90
C GLY A 70 0.46 -18.79 -12.72
N VAL A 71 1.64 -18.66 -12.11
CA VAL A 71 2.57 -19.78 -11.86
C VAL A 71 2.05 -20.82 -10.87
N PHE A 72 1.02 -20.47 -10.08
CA PHE A 72 0.45 -21.32 -9.04
C PHE A 72 -0.81 -22.08 -9.49
N LYS A 73 -1.17 -21.92 -10.77
CA LYS A 73 -2.32 -22.58 -11.35
C LYS A 73 -2.19 -24.10 -11.23
N ASP A 74 -3.27 -24.72 -10.78
CA ASP A 74 -3.48 -26.15 -10.56
C ASP A 74 -2.54 -26.79 -9.53
N PHE A 75 -1.91 -25.98 -8.67
CA PHE A 75 -1.09 -26.47 -7.57
C PHE A 75 -1.93 -26.80 -6.32
N ASP A 76 -1.71 -27.98 -5.74
CA ASP A 76 -2.37 -28.39 -4.50
C ASP A 76 -1.61 -27.89 -3.26
N TRP A 77 -2.21 -26.90 -2.59
CA TRP A 77 -1.66 -26.29 -1.37
C TRP A 77 -2.05 -27.01 -0.08
N SER A 78 -2.77 -28.13 -0.15
CA SER A 78 -3.10 -28.95 1.02
C SER A 78 -1.91 -29.79 1.48
N GLU A 79 -0.96 -30.04 0.59
CA GLU A 79 0.21 -30.88 0.84
C GLU A 79 1.42 -30.08 1.33
N ARG A 80 2.20 -30.69 2.22
CA ARG A 80 3.45 -30.14 2.79
C ARG A 80 4.67 -31.00 2.44
N GLY A 81 4.63 -31.62 1.26
CA GLY A 81 5.67 -32.51 0.73
C GLY A 81 6.73 -31.79 -0.12
N ASP A 82 7.53 -32.57 -0.83
CA ASP A 82 8.67 -32.07 -1.62
C ASP A 82 8.24 -31.12 -2.74
N LYS A 83 7.07 -31.33 -3.36
CA LYS A 83 6.52 -30.43 -4.38
C LYS A 83 6.27 -29.03 -3.83
N THR A 84 5.69 -28.92 -2.65
CA THR A 84 5.43 -27.64 -1.98
C THR A 84 6.73 -26.96 -1.57
N ARG A 85 7.70 -27.73 -1.06
CA ARG A 85 9.03 -27.20 -0.74
C ARG A 85 9.78 -26.68 -1.98
N ASP A 86 9.68 -27.39 -3.11
CA ASP A 86 10.27 -26.94 -4.37
C ASP A 86 9.59 -25.67 -4.89
N MET A 87 8.26 -25.58 -4.80
CA MET A 87 7.48 -24.39 -5.14
C MET A 87 7.93 -23.17 -4.30
N ILE A 88 8.05 -23.35 -2.97
CA ILE A 88 8.54 -22.30 -2.06
C ILE A 88 9.97 -21.89 -2.39
N ARG A 89 10.86 -22.86 -2.68
CA ARG A 89 12.26 -22.61 -3.06
C ARG A 89 12.34 -21.76 -4.32
N ARG A 90 11.64 -22.15 -5.40
CA ARG A 90 11.67 -21.43 -6.68
C ARG A 90 11.06 -20.03 -6.58
N ASN A 91 10.01 -19.88 -5.78
CA ASN A 91 9.43 -18.57 -5.45
C ASN A 91 10.48 -17.65 -4.82
N LEU A 92 11.15 -18.14 -3.77
CA LEU A 92 12.17 -17.40 -3.03
C LEU A 92 13.38 -17.05 -3.92
N GLU A 93 13.92 -18.01 -4.68
CA GLU A 93 15.05 -17.78 -5.59
C GLU A 93 14.73 -16.70 -6.63
N TRP A 94 13.51 -16.70 -7.16
CA TRP A 94 13.08 -15.67 -8.09
C TRP A 94 12.97 -14.28 -7.41
N GLN A 95 12.40 -14.21 -6.20
CA GLN A 95 12.33 -12.96 -5.44
C GLN A 95 13.73 -12.42 -5.13
N GLU A 96 14.65 -13.28 -4.68
CA GLU A 96 16.04 -12.92 -4.39
C GLU A 96 16.80 -12.37 -5.60
N GLY A 97 16.41 -12.77 -6.82
CA GLY A 97 17.00 -12.26 -8.05
C GLY A 97 16.64 -10.81 -8.38
N ILE A 98 15.54 -10.26 -7.83
CA ILE A 98 15.04 -8.93 -8.21
C ILE A 98 14.79 -7.99 -7.02
N ALA A 99 14.54 -8.51 -5.82
CA ALA A 99 13.96 -7.73 -4.73
C ALA A 99 15.00 -6.93 -3.94
N ASP A 100 14.61 -5.74 -3.50
CA ASP A 100 15.23 -5.08 -2.33
C ASP A 100 14.55 -5.58 -1.04
N TRP A 101 13.24 -5.81 -1.09
CA TRP A 101 12.47 -6.48 -0.05
C TRP A 101 11.57 -7.54 -0.67
N ALA A 102 11.57 -8.76 -0.13
CA ALA A 102 10.73 -9.85 -0.60
C ALA A 102 9.68 -10.19 0.46
N THR A 103 8.47 -10.56 0.06
CA THR A 103 7.43 -10.95 1.02
C THR A 103 7.45 -12.46 1.21
N ILE A 104 7.08 -12.93 2.40
CA ILE A 104 6.84 -14.37 2.60
C ILE A 104 5.69 -14.85 1.71
N LEU A 105 5.67 -16.14 1.39
CA LEU A 105 4.59 -16.77 0.65
C LEU A 105 3.44 -17.09 1.61
N ASP A 106 2.54 -16.13 1.80
CA ASP A 106 1.40 -16.27 2.70
C ASP A 106 0.26 -17.08 2.07
N ILE A 107 -0.72 -17.43 2.91
CA ILE A 107 -1.99 -18.01 2.46
C ILE A 107 -3.09 -17.03 2.84
N PRO A 108 -3.59 -16.22 1.91
CA PRO A 108 -4.46 -15.12 2.25
C PRO A 108 -5.84 -15.63 2.66
N LEU A 109 -6.40 -15.06 3.73
CA LEU A 109 -7.76 -15.41 4.17
C LEU A 109 -8.82 -15.12 3.11
N TYR A 110 -8.50 -14.28 2.12
CA TYR A 110 -9.33 -14.07 0.93
C TYR A 110 -9.73 -15.38 0.21
N ALA A 111 -8.88 -16.42 0.25
CA ALA A 111 -9.23 -17.72 -0.33
C ALA A 111 -10.48 -18.32 0.32
N LEU A 112 -10.74 -18.05 1.60
CA LEU A 112 -11.87 -18.60 2.35
C LEU A 112 -13.23 -17.97 2.00
N ASP A 113 -13.24 -16.83 1.30
CA ASP A 113 -14.45 -16.10 0.95
C ASP A 113 -15.47 -17.03 0.24
N PRO A 114 -16.66 -17.29 0.84
CA PRO A 114 -17.70 -18.16 0.26
C PRO A 114 -18.16 -17.77 -1.14
N GLY A 115 -17.97 -16.50 -1.53
CA GLY A 115 -18.26 -16.01 -2.88
C GLY A 115 -17.23 -16.45 -3.92
N LYS A 116 -16.10 -17.03 -3.51
CA LYS A 116 -15.06 -17.54 -4.40
C LYS A 116 -15.30 -19.01 -4.68
N LYS A 117 -15.36 -19.35 -5.97
CA LYS A 117 -15.44 -20.74 -6.42
C LYS A 117 -14.18 -21.05 -7.18
N ASN A 118 -13.45 -22.05 -6.71
CA ASN A 118 -12.27 -22.55 -7.40
C ASN A 118 -12.17 -24.06 -7.22
N PRO A 119 -12.49 -24.85 -8.27
CA PRO A 119 -12.32 -26.29 -8.21
C PRO A 119 -10.82 -26.61 -8.18
N GLY A 120 -10.33 -27.15 -7.05
CA GLY A 120 -8.95 -27.66 -6.94
C GLY A 120 -8.15 -27.18 -5.74
N HIS A 121 -8.62 -26.18 -4.97
CA HIS A 121 -7.87 -25.67 -3.83
C HIS A 121 -8.57 -25.96 -2.49
N PRO A 122 -7.88 -26.55 -1.49
CA PRO A 122 -8.49 -27.10 -0.26
C PRO A 122 -9.20 -26.08 0.64
N TYR A 123 -8.85 -24.80 0.51
CA TYR A 123 -9.35 -23.70 1.37
C TYR A 123 -10.42 -22.84 0.68
N PHE A 124 -10.73 -23.07 -0.60
CA PHE A 124 -11.50 -22.09 -1.37
C PHE A 124 -12.99 -22.13 -1.12
N GLY A 125 -13.57 -20.98 -0.82
CA GLY A 125 -15.01 -20.85 -0.64
C GLY A 125 -15.54 -21.68 0.54
N THR A 126 -14.67 -22.15 1.42
CA THR A 126 -15.04 -23.02 2.55
C THR A 126 -15.59 -22.22 3.74
N GLY A 127 -15.51 -20.89 3.68
CA GLY A 127 -15.96 -19.97 4.72
C GLY A 127 -14.93 -19.73 5.83
N TYR A 128 -15.10 -18.59 6.51
CA TYR A 128 -14.22 -18.10 7.58
C TYR A 128 -14.49 -18.78 8.93
N THR A 129 -14.51 -20.12 8.96
CA THR A 129 -14.56 -20.85 10.24
C THR A 129 -13.18 -20.85 10.90
N THR A 130 -13.12 -20.95 12.23
CA THR A 130 -11.85 -21.08 12.98
C THR A 130 -10.97 -22.20 12.41
N GLN A 131 -11.56 -23.34 12.08
CA GLN A 131 -10.87 -24.50 11.50
C GLN A 131 -10.21 -24.19 10.15
N ASN A 132 -10.88 -23.39 9.30
CA ASN A 132 -10.35 -23.03 7.99
C ASN A 132 -9.27 -21.94 8.09
N ILE A 133 -9.47 -20.96 8.98
CA ILE A 133 -8.45 -19.95 9.30
C ILE A 133 -7.19 -20.63 9.83
N ASP A 134 -7.34 -21.64 10.69
CA ASP A 134 -6.24 -22.41 11.25
C ASP A 134 -5.47 -23.19 10.20
N LYS A 135 -6.15 -23.75 9.19
CA LYS A 135 -5.49 -24.42 8.07
C LYS A 135 -4.64 -23.44 7.26
N CYS A 136 -5.17 -22.26 6.94
CA CYS A 136 -4.41 -21.20 6.26
C CYS A 136 -3.19 -20.77 7.10
N PHE A 137 -3.39 -20.54 8.40
CA PHE A 137 -2.32 -20.19 9.34
C PHE A 137 -1.21 -21.26 9.36
N GLN A 138 -1.57 -22.53 9.53
CA GLN A 138 -0.59 -23.61 9.58
C GLN A 138 0.19 -23.76 8.26
N GLN A 139 -0.49 -23.58 7.12
CA GLN A 139 0.19 -23.63 5.83
C GLN A 139 1.12 -22.42 5.61
N GLN A 140 0.70 -21.23 6.03
CA GLN A 140 1.56 -20.05 6.03
C GLN A 140 2.78 -20.25 6.92
N MET A 141 2.63 -20.77 8.14
CA MET A 141 3.77 -21.03 9.01
C MET A 141 4.72 -22.07 8.43
N PHE A 142 4.20 -23.11 7.75
CA PHE A 142 5.04 -24.04 7.00
C PHE A 142 5.86 -23.33 5.90
N ASN A 143 5.23 -22.42 5.14
CA ASN A 143 5.92 -21.66 4.11
C ASN A 143 7.00 -20.74 4.72
N VAL A 144 6.67 -20.05 5.81
CA VAL A 144 7.60 -19.18 6.57
C VAL A 144 8.82 -19.98 7.03
N ASP A 145 8.63 -21.12 7.68
CA ASP A 145 9.72 -21.99 8.15
C ASP A 145 10.65 -22.39 7.00
N GLU A 146 10.09 -22.78 5.85
CA GLU A 146 10.88 -23.20 4.69
C GLU A 146 11.61 -22.04 4.03
N GLN A 147 11.02 -20.85 3.96
CA GLN A 147 11.68 -19.67 3.41
C GLN A 147 12.83 -19.22 4.33
N PHE A 148 12.62 -19.14 5.65
CA PHE A 148 13.67 -18.71 6.57
C PHE A 148 14.84 -19.70 6.70
N LYS A 149 14.61 -21.00 6.48
CA LYS A 149 15.70 -22.00 6.39
C LYS A 149 16.56 -21.84 5.14
N ARG A 150 16.02 -21.28 4.07
CA ARG A 150 16.63 -21.28 2.72
C ARG A 150 17.12 -19.92 2.26
N LYS A 151 16.55 -18.84 2.80
CA LYS A 151 16.85 -17.47 2.36
C LYS A 151 18.33 -17.18 2.44
N GLN A 152 18.84 -16.42 1.49
CA GLN A 152 20.18 -15.87 1.59
C GLN A 152 20.30 -14.93 2.80
N PRO A 153 21.50 -14.78 3.39
CA PRO A 153 21.71 -13.84 4.49
C PRO A 153 21.30 -12.41 4.15
N SER A 154 21.49 -11.99 2.89
CA SER A 154 21.13 -10.66 2.38
C SER A 154 19.62 -10.47 2.13
N THR A 155 18.85 -11.56 2.09
CA THR A 155 17.42 -11.49 1.76
C THR A 155 16.64 -10.86 2.90
N LYS A 156 16.01 -9.73 2.59
CA LYS A 156 15.12 -8.97 3.47
C LYS A 156 13.68 -9.44 3.32
N LEU A 157 13.27 -10.44 4.11
CA LEU A 157 11.90 -10.94 4.09
C LEU A 157 10.94 -10.08 4.91
N ILE A 158 9.77 -9.79 4.37
CA ILE A 158 8.62 -9.15 5.02
C ILE A 158 7.65 -10.27 5.42
N VAL A 159 7.37 -10.41 6.71
CA VAL A 159 6.35 -11.35 7.21
C VAL A 159 4.96 -10.72 7.08
N ILE A 160 3.93 -11.51 6.73
CA ILE A 160 2.60 -10.98 6.41
C ILE A 160 1.61 -11.32 7.52
N LEU A 161 1.03 -10.29 8.13
CA LEU A 161 -0.10 -10.43 9.02
C LEU A 161 -1.39 -10.62 8.22
N GLN A 162 -2.03 -11.76 8.48
CA GLN A 162 -3.40 -12.03 8.11
C GLN A 162 -4.29 -11.85 9.35
N GLY A 163 -5.58 -11.59 9.14
CA GLY A 163 -6.54 -11.44 10.22
C GLY A 163 -7.70 -10.52 9.85
N THR A 164 -8.84 -10.77 10.49
CA THR A 164 -10.08 -9.98 10.33
C THR A 164 -10.54 -9.34 11.64
N ASP A 165 -9.87 -9.67 12.73
CA ASP A 165 -10.15 -9.30 14.12
C ASP A 165 -8.85 -9.36 14.96
N GLU A 166 -8.93 -8.93 16.21
CA GLU A 166 -7.80 -8.85 17.15
C GLU A 166 -7.19 -10.24 17.47
N GLU A 167 -8.03 -11.26 17.64
CA GLU A 167 -7.57 -12.61 18.00
C GLU A 167 -6.73 -13.21 16.86
N THR A 168 -7.23 -13.14 15.63
CA THR A 168 -6.54 -13.68 14.47
C THR A 168 -5.26 -12.90 14.18
N VAL A 169 -5.27 -11.56 14.21
CA VAL A 169 -4.05 -10.78 13.95
C VAL A 169 -2.97 -11.04 15.01
N LEU A 170 -3.33 -11.13 16.29
CA LEU A 170 -2.38 -11.44 17.37
C LEU A 170 -1.81 -12.85 17.24
N LYS A 171 -2.59 -13.81 16.74
CA LYS A 171 -2.11 -15.17 16.45
C LYS A 171 -1.00 -15.15 15.39
N TYR A 172 -1.20 -14.44 14.27
CA TYR A 172 -0.17 -14.30 13.24
C TYR A 172 1.05 -13.54 13.77
N TYR A 173 0.82 -12.43 14.45
CA TYR A 173 1.89 -11.59 15.01
C TYR A 173 2.75 -12.36 16.02
N GLY A 174 2.13 -13.00 17.00
CA GLY A 174 2.83 -13.77 18.03
C GLY A 174 3.65 -14.93 17.47
N ALA A 175 3.20 -15.55 16.37
CA ALA A 175 3.91 -16.63 15.71
C ALA A 175 5.11 -16.18 14.87
N MET A 176 5.12 -14.93 14.39
CA MET A 176 6.14 -14.45 13.44
C MET A 176 7.11 -13.40 14.02
N LYS A 177 6.78 -12.78 15.15
CA LYS A 177 7.58 -11.67 15.75
C LYS A 177 9.03 -12.02 16.11
N ASP A 178 9.33 -13.31 16.30
CA ASP A 178 10.67 -13.77 16.68
C ASP A 178 11.50 -14.21 15.46
N TYR A 179 10.94 -14.14 14.24
CA TYR A 179 11.70 -14.40 13.02
C TYR A 179 12.64 -13.23 12.69
N PRO A 180 13.81 -13.49 12.07
CA PRO A 180 14.74 -12.44 11.65
C PRO A 180 14.28 -11.74 10.35
N HIS A 181 13.13 -11.07 10.41
CA HIS A 181 12.48 -10.42 9.27
C HIS A 181 12.84 -8.92 9.17
N ALA A 182 12.72 -8.37 7.95
CA ALA A 182 12.97 -6.97 7.64
C ALA A 182 11.78 -6.05 7.97
N GLY A 183 10.58 -6.60 8.10
CA GLY A 183 9.38 -5.79 8.32
C GLY A 183 8.09 -6.58 8.31
N TRP A 184 6.98 -5.85 8.27
CA TRP A 184 5.62 -6.36 8.39
C TRP A 184 4.79 -5.98 7.16
N GLY A 185 4.10 -6.96 6.59
CA GLY A 185 3.11 -6.79 5.54
C GLY A 185 1.71 -6.93 6.13
N PHE A 186 0.76 -6.12 5.66
CA PHE A 186 -0.61 -6.10 6.15
C PHE A 186 -1.55 -6.56 5.05
N GLY A 187 -2.10 -7.78 5.17
CA GLY A 187 -2.98 -8.35 4.15
C GLY A 187 -4.17 -7.45 3.79
N GLY A 188 -4.69 -7.54 2.56
CA GLY A 188 -5.62 -6.54 2.01
C GLY A 188 -6.94 -6.33 2.77
N GLY A 189 -7.39 -7.30 3.58
CA GLY A 189 -8.52 -7.12 4.51
C GLY A 189 -8.14 -6.24 5.71
N MET A 190 -6.97 -6.50 6.29
CA MET A 190 -6.43 -5.75 7.42
C MET A 190 -5.95 -4.35 7.04
N SER A 191 -5.35 -4.19 5.85
CA SER A 191 -4.89 -2.88 5.35
C SER A 191 -5.98 -1.81 5.27
N LYS A 192 -7.26 -2.21 5.29
CA LYS A 192 -8.43 -1.31 5.26
C LYS A 192 -9.08 -1.13 6.64
N ARG A 193 -8.64 -1.90 7.65
CA ARG A 193 -9.12 -1.88 9.03
C ARG A 193 -8.16 -1.07 9.88
N ILE A 194 -8.35 0.25 9.84
CA ILE A 194 -7.47 1.20 10.53
C ILE A 194 -7.47 0.93 12.04
N ASP A 195 -8.61 0.57 12.62
CA ASP A 195 -8.73 0.14 14.01
C ASP A 195 -7.74 -1.00 14.36
N LEU A 196 -7.75 -2.08 13.56
CA LEU A 196 -6.86 -3.23 13.78
C LEU A 196 -5.39 -2.91 13.47
N LEU A 197 -5.14 -2.08 12.46
CA LEU A 197 -3.79 -1.62 12.13
C LEU A 197 -3.18 -0.86 13.31
N LEU A 198 -3.92 0.10 13.86
CA LEU A 198 -3.44 0.94 14.95
C LEU A 198 -3.22 0.12 16.22
N TYR A 199 -4.12 -0.82 16.50
CA TYR A 199 -3.98 -1.79 17.57
C TYR A 199 -2.67 -2.58 17.47
N ILE A 200 -2.39 -3.18 16.30
CA ILE A 200 -1.20 -4.01 16.17
C ILE A 200 0.09 -3.19 16.17
N LEU A 201 0.07 -1.97 15.61
CA LEU A 201 1.25 -1.11 15.63
C LEU A 201 1.62 -0.72 17.07
N ALA A 202 0.63 -0.48 17.94
CA ALA A 202 0.88 -0.24 19.36
C ALA A 202 1.54 -1.45 20.02
N GLN A 203 1.03 -2.66 19.75
CA GLN A 203 1.63 -3.89 20.24
C GLN A 203 3.07 -4.07 19.75
N MET A 204 3.35 -3.79 18.47
CA MET A 204 4.69 -3.85 17.91
C MET A 204 5.66 -2.84 18.55
N ILE A 205 5.18 -1.67 18.96
CA ILE A 205 5.99 -0.67 19.66
C ILE A 205 6.31 -1.15 21.07
N ASP A 206 5.32 -1.67 21.80
CA ASP A 206 5.50 -2.18 23.16
C ASP A 206 6.50 -3.33 23.21
N ASP A 207 6.42 -4.23 22.22
CA ASP A 207 7.32 -5.37 22.08
C ASP A 207 8.69 -4.96 21.48
N GLY A 208 8.90 -3.69 21.16
CA GLY A 208 10.14 -3.17 20.60
C GLY A 208 10.44 -3.64 19.16
N GLN A 209 9.47 -4.22 18.46
CA GLN A 209 9.61 -4.78 17.11
C GLN A 209 9.96 -3.73 16.05
N LEU A 210 9.59 -2.48 16.28
CA LEU A 210 9.84 -1.36 15.36
C LEU A 210 11.06 -0.51 15.75
N ALA A 211 11.66 -0.75 16.93
CA ALA A 211 12.57 0.22 17.56
C ALA A 211 13.97 0.32 16.94
N LYS A 212 14.40 -0.68 16.15
CA LYS A 212 15.79 -0.75 15.66
C LYS A 212 15.89 -1.24 14.22
N GLY A 213 16.95 -0.77 13.56
CA GLY A 213 17.30 -1.13 12.19
C GLY A 213 16.35 -0.53 11.16
N GLU A 214 16.61 -0.84 9.89
CA GLU A 214 15.67 -0.58 8.81
C GLU A 214 14.42 -1.45 9.01
N LYS A 215 13.24 -0.84 8.98
CA LYS A 215 11.96 -1.55 9.14
C LYS A 215 10.98 -1.13 8.07
N ILE A 216 10.48 -2.10 7.32
CA ILE A 216 9.46 -1.85 6.29
C ILE A 216 8.07 -2.24 6.79
N LEU A 217 7.09 -1.39 6.55
CA LEU A 217 5.67 -1.65 6.77
C LEU A 217 4.97 -1.58 5.41
N HIS A 218 4.48 -2.70 4.90
CA HIS A 218 3.91 -2.78 3.56
C HIS A 218 2.40 -3.05 3.60
N PHE A 219 1.61 -2.20 2.96
CA PHE A 219 0.15 -2.28 2.92
C PHE A 219 -0.35 -2.74 1.56
N PHE A 220 -0.92 -3.96 1.51
CA PHE A 220 -1.33 -4.57 0.26
C PHE A 220 -2.68 -4.04 -0.25
N LYS A 221 -2.77 -3.77 -1.56
CA LYS A 221 -4.00 -3.44 -2.29
C LYS A 221 -4.70 -2.17 -1.81
N VAL A 222 -3.93 -1.11 -1.62
CA VAL A 222 -4.38 0.19 -1.19
C VAL A 222 -3.96 1.25 -2.20
N GLY A 223 -4.94 1.89 -2.86
CA GLY A 223 -4.67 2.82 -3.97
C GLY A 223 -5.35 4.17 -3.88
N THR A 224 -5.79 4.58 -2.70
CA THR A 224 -6.59 5.80 -2.51
C THR A 224 -5.79 6.90 -1.81
N GLY A 225 -6.15 8.15 -2.08
CA GLY A 225 -5.50 9.31 -1.47
C GLY A 225 -5.56 9.37 0.03
N HIS A 226 -6.69 8.98 0.63
CA HIS A 226 -6.82 9.00 2.09
C HIS A 226 -5.86 8.02 2.77
N HIS A 227 -5.61 6.86 2.17
CA HIS A 227 -4.63 5.93 2.72
C HIS A 227 -3.21 6.44 2.48
N ALA A 228 -2.94 7.04 1.31
CA ALA A 228 -1.68 7.70 1.07
C ALA A 228 -1.40 8.70 2.20
N VAL A 229 -2.30 9.64 2.47
CA VAL A 229 -2.18 10.63 3.55
C VAL A 229 -2.08 9.98 4.94
N LEU A 230 -2.90 8.97 5.24
CA LEU A 230 -2.86 8.29 6.53
C LEU A 230 -1.51 7.61 6.79
N PHE A 231 -1.05 6.78 5.85
CA PHE A 231 0.21 6.05 5.97
C PHE A 231 1.39 7.00 6.01
N SER A 232 1.30 8.10 5.29
CA SER A 232 2.26 9.21 5.34
C SER A 232 2.38 9.81 6.73
N HIS A 233 1.24 10.06 7.36
CA HIS A 233 1.20 10.57 8.72
C HIS A 233 1.72 9.55 9.75
N ILE A 234 1.31 8.29 9.64
CA ILE A 234 1.80 7.19 10.49
C ILE A 234 3.32 7.07 10.35
N GLN A 235 3.87 7.12 9.14
CA GLN A 235 5.32 7.06 8.93
C GLN A 235 6.03 8.21 9.66
N LYS A 236 5.55 9.45 9.49
CA LYS A 236 6.12 10.62 10.16
C LYS A 236 6.12 10.45 11.69
N LEU A 237 5.00 9.99 12.26
CA LEU A 237 4.88 9.72 13.70
C LEU A 237 5.84 8.62 14.17
N LEU A 238 5.88 7.50 13.46
CA LEU A 238 6.78 6.39 13.79
C LEU A 238 8.25 6.79 13.67
N ARG A 239 8.63 7.56 12.63
CA ARG A 239 9.99 8.07 12.48
C ARG A 239 10.39 9.03 13.59
N HIS A 240 9.47 9.89 14.00
CA HIS A 240 9.74 10.87 15.04
C HIS A 240 9.83 10.25 16.44
N HIS A 241 8.94 9.31 16.77
CA HIS A 241 8.79 8.79 18.13
C HIS A 241 9.39 7.40 18.37
N VAL A 242 9.60 6.60 17.32
CA VAL A 242 9.94 5.17 17.46
C VAL A 242 11.27 4.84 16.79
N ASN A 243 11.36 5.03 15.47
CA ASN A 243 12.55 4.68 14.70
C ASN A 243 12.62 5.48 13.39
N PRO A 244 13.62 6.36 13.21
CA PRO A 244 13.74 7.21 12.03
C PRO A 244 13.95 6.43 10.72
N ASN A 245 14.33 5.15 10.78
CA ASN A 245 14.57 4.28 9.62
C ASN A 245 13.36 3.42 9.22
N ILE A 246 12.15 3.74 9.72
CA ILE A 246 10.93 3.08 9.27
C ILE A 246 10.55 3.57 7.88
N THR A 247 10.19 2.65 6.99
CA THR A 247 9.62 2.96 5.67
C THR A 247 8.26 2.31 5.54
N ILE A 248 7.24 3.11 5.24
CA ILE A 248 5.91 2.67 4.92
C ILE A 248 5.73 2.68 3.42
N THR A 249 5.22 1.57 2.89
CA THR A 249 4.97 1.38 1.47
C THR A 249 3.58 0.80 1.27
N PHE A 250 2.98 1.04 0.12
CA PHE A 250 1.67 0.50 -0.24
C PHE A 250 1.55 0.37 -1.75
N ASP A 251 0.70 -0.55 -2.22
CA ASP A 251 0.57 -0.85 -3.64
C ASP A 251 -0.88 -0.80 -4.16
N ALA A 252 -0.99 -0.49 -5.45
CA ALA A 252 -2.23 -0.62 -6.20
C ALA A 252 -1.97 -1.06 -7.64
N SER A 253 -2.82 -1.96 -8.14
CA SER A 253 -2.78 -2.44 -9.54
C SER A 253 -3.59 -1.56 -10.50
N ASN A 254 -4.24 -0.50 -10.01
CA ASN A 254 -5.15 0.34 -10.80
C ASN A 254 -4.48 0.93 -12.04
N ALA A 255 -3.19 1.29 -11.97
CA ALA A 255 -2.47 1.83 -13.13
C ALA A 255 -2.37 0.80 -14.28
N PHE A 256 -2.14 -0.46 -13.94
CA PHE A 256 -1.92 -1.55 -14.90
C PHE A 256 -3.22 -2.19 -15.35
N SER A 257 -4.17 -2.39 -14.45
CA SER A 257 -5.53 -2.84 -14.82
C SER A 257 -6.25 -1.80 -15.67
N GLY A 258 -5.92 -0.51 -15.49
CA GLY A 258 -6.35 0.56 -16.38
C GLY A 258 -5.88 0.32 -17.81
N MET A 259 -4.60 0.03 -18.03
CA MET A 259 -4.05 -0.30 -19.35
C MET A 259 -4.82 -1.45 -20.03
N THR A 260 -5.04 -2.58 -19.34
CA THR A 260 -5.76 -3.74 -19.92
C THR A 260 -7.18 -3.39 -20.33
N ASN A 261 -7.87 -2.55 -19.55
CA ASN A 261 -9.24 -2.13 -19.81
C ASN A 261 -9.33 -0.89 -20.73
N TRP A 262 -8.19 -0.40 -21.23
CA TRP A 262 -8.08 0.87 -21.94
C TRP A 262 -8.66 2.04 -21.15
N THR A 263 -8.56 2.00 -19.82
CA THR A 263 -8.88 3.11 -18.93
C THR A 263 -7.61 3.90 -18.64
N MET A 264 -7.62 5.16 -19.03
CA MET A 264 -6.50 6.08 -18.85
C MET A 264 -6.89 7.19 -17.88
N PHE A 265 -6.04 7.44 -16.88
CA PHE A 265 -6.20 8.53 -15.93
C PHE A 265 -5.75 9.84 -16.57
N THR A 266 -6.65 10.81 -16.59
CA THR A 266 -6.38 12.14 -17.15
C THR A 266 -6.00 13.16 -16.07
N GLY A 267 -6.21 12.80 -14.81
CA GLY A 267 -5.88 13.61 -13.64
C GLY A 267 -6.63 13.11 -12.42
N HIS A 268 -6.77 13.97 -11.42
CA HIS A 268 -7.54 13.70 -10.21
C HIS A 268 -8.37 14.94 -9.83
N GLU A 269 -9.59 14.70 -9.37
CA GLU A 269 -10.49 15.72 -8.85
C GLU A 269 -10.53 15.61 -7.34
N GLN A 270 -10.42 16.76 -6.67
CA GLN A 270 -10.67 16.88 -5.24
C GLN A 270 -12.18 16.73 -4.97
N LEU A 271 -12.55 15.83 -4.08
CA LEU A 271 -13.92 15.74 -3.59
C LEU A 271 -14.12 16.78 -2.47
N HIS A 272 -15.38 17.12 -2.17
CA HIS A 272 -15.74 18.22 -1.27
C HIS A 272 -15.10 18.17 0.15
N ASP A 273 -14.55 17.02 0.56
CA ASP A 273 -13.79 16.83 1.81
C ASP A 273 -12.28 16.75 1.53
N GLU A 274 -11.50 17.60 2.21
CA GLU A 274 -10.24 18.17 1.70
C GLU A 274 -9.05 17.22 1.44
N ASN A 275 -9.16 15.93 1.68
CA ASN A 275 -8.11 14.94 1.38
C ASN A 275 -8.60 13.76 0.53
N LEU A 276 -9.84 13.85 0.02
CA LEU A 276 -10.38 12.87 -0.91
C LEU A 276 -10.12 13.31 -2.33
N PHE A 277 -9.57 12.39 -3.13
CA PHE A 277 -9.54 12.56 -4.57
C PHE A 277 -10.17 11.36 -5.27
N ARG A 278 -10.75 11.64 -6.42
CA ARG A 278 -11.16 10.63 -7.38
C ARG A 278 -10.27 10.77 -8.61
N MET A 279 -9.72 9.66 -9.09
CA MET A 279 -9.05 9.65 -10.39
C MET A 279 -10.09 9.96 -11.47
N VAL A 280 -9.80 10.97 -12.29
CA VAL A 280 -10.56 11.23 -13.51
C VAL A 280 -10.00 10.32 -14.59
N SER A 281 -10.87 9.62 -15.29
CA SER A 281 -10.46 8.65 -16.28
C SER A 281 -11.32 8.71 -17.53
N VAL A 282 -10.70 8.39 -18.66
CA VAL A 282 -11.36 8.21 -19.96
C VAL A 282 -11.13 6.79 -20.45
N ASN A 283 -12.06 6.26 -21.24
CA ASN A 283 -11.87 4.98 -21.91
C ASN A 283 -11.26 5.24 -23.30
N ALA A 284 -9.99 4.89 -23.46
CA ALA A 284 -9.24 4.97 -24.71
C ALA A 284 -9.61 3.87 -25.73
N GLY A 285 -10.53 2.96 -25.43
CA GLY A 285 -10.93 1.86 -26.32
C GLY A 285 -12.38 1.88 -26.82
N LYS A 286 -13.28 2.70 -26.25
CA LYS A 286 -14.72 2.76 -26.63
C LYS A 286 -15.23 4.19 -26.72
N GLY A 287 -15.82 4.55 -27.86
CA GLY A 287 -16.49 5.85 -28.05
C GLY A 287 -15.53 7.02 -28.26
N MET A 288 -14.40 6.77 -28.92
CA MET A 288 -13.36 7.79 -29.13
C MET A 288 -13.91 8.99 -29.91
N PRO A 289 -13.54 10.22 -29.54
CA PRO A 289 -13.76 11.42 -30.37
C PRO A 289 -13.13 11.24 -31.76
N PRO A 290 -13.39 12.14 -32.73
CA PRO A 290 -12.72 12.08 -34.03
C PRO A 290 -11.21 11.86 -33.89
N TYR A 291 -10.66 11.00 -34.75
CA TYR A 291 -9.34 10.36 -34.64
C TYR A 291 -8.15 11.33 -34.37
N ASN A 292 -8.23 12.57 -34.85
CA ASN A 292 -7.20 13.60 -34.68
C ASN A 292 -7.38 14.49 -33.44
N ALA A 293 -8.40 14.27 -32.62
CA ALA A 293 -8.62 15.07 -31.42
C ALA A 293 -7.57 14.76 -30.35
N ARG A 294 -7.14 15.81 -29.66
CA ARG A 294 -6.18 15.70 -28.55
C ARG A 294 -6.80 14.90 -27.40
N VAL A 295 -5.98 14.04 -26.79
CA VAL A 295 -6.35 13.34 -25.56
C VAL A 295 -6.49 14.38 -24.43
N PRO A 296 -7.58 14.36 -23.64
CA PRO A 296 -7.84 15.36 -22.61
C PRO A 296 -7.04 15.06 -21.33
N ALA A 297 -5.72 14.94 -21.45
CA ALA A 297 -4.80 14.69 -20.36
C ALA A 297 -3.57 15.60 -20.51
N GLU A 298 -3.17 16.24 -19.42
CA GLU A 298 -1.97 17.07 -19.38
C GLU A 298 -0.91 16.37 -18.53
N SER A 299 0.11 15.84 -19.20
CA SER A 299 1.24 15.17 -18.55
C SER A 299 2.46 15.14 -19.48
N PRO A 300 3.65 14.83 -18.98
CA PRO A 300 4.81 14.59 -19.84
C PRO A 300 4.54 13.52 -20.91
N ILE A 301 3.84 12.43 -20.52
CA ILE A 301 3.49 11.30 -21.39
C ILE A 301 2.44 11.68 -22.44
N MET A 302 1.61 12.68 -22.19
CA MET A 302 0.55 13.13 -23.10
C MET A 302 0.94 14.38 -23.90
N GLY A 303 2.21 14.78 -23.81
CA GLY A 303 2.80 15.87 -24.60
C GLY A 303 2.55 17.26 -24.00
N TYR A 304 2.74 17.43 -22.68
CA TYR A 304 2.72 18.75 -22.03
C TYR A 304 3.64 19.74 -22.76
N GLY A 305 3.07 20.82 -23.31
CA GLY A 305 3.83 21.84 -24.06
C GLY A 305 4.41 21.40 -25.41
N LYS A 306 4.02 20.24 -25.95
CA LYS A 306 4.44 19.69 -27.25
C LYS A 306 3.21 19.52 -28.18
N GLU A 307 3.41 19.02 -29.42
CA GLU A 307 2.30 18.43 -30.20
C GLU A 307 1.71 17.29 -29.37
N GLY A 308 0.59 17.55 -28.69
CA GLY A 308 0.01 16.63 -27.72
C GLY A 308 -0.41 15.30 -28.34
N VAL A 309 -0.49 14.26 -27.51
CA VAL A 309 -0.96 12.94 -27.94
C VAL A 309 -2.41 13.02 -28.39
N CYS A 310 -2.71 12.42 -29.54
CA CYS A 310 -4.07 12.32 -30.06
C CYS A 310 -4.61 10.89 -29.89
N TRP A 311 -5.92 10.74 -30.09
CA TRP A 311 -6.56 9.44 -29.96
C TRP A 311 -6.02 8.41 -30.97
N ASP A 312 -5.56 8.84 -32.13
CA ASP A 312 -4.90 7.99 -33.12
C ASP A 312 -3.60 7.33 -32.63
N ASP A 313 -2.93 7.92 -31.63
CA ASP A 313 -1.71 7.37 -31.04
C ASP A 313 -2.01 6.27 -29.99
N LEU A 314 -3.24 6.19 -29.48
CA LEU A 314 -3.64 5.30 -28.38
C LEU A 314 -4.51 4.13 -28.85
N ARG A 315 -4.15 3.52 -29.98
CA ARG A 315 -4.95 2.46 -30.60
C ARG A 315 -4.94 1.16 -29.79
N PRO A 316 -6.12 0.58 -29.51
CA PRO A 316 -6.19 -0.73 -28.88
C PRO A 316 -5.42 -1.81 -29.63
N GLY A 317 -4.55 -2.51 -28.91
CA GLY A 317 -3.69 -3.59 -29.45
C GLY A 317 -2.31 -3.14 -29.92
N ASP A 318 -2.03 -1.84 -29.97
CA ASP A 318 -0.67 -1.33 -30.16
C ASP A 318 0.11 -1.41 -28.83
N TYR A 319 1.27 -2.06 -28.87
CA TYR A 319 2.16 -2.20 -27.72
C TYR A 319 2.66 -0.85 -27.21
N LEU A 320 2.95 0.09 -28.12
CA LEU A 320 3.37 1.44 -27.72
C LEU A 320 2.24 2.17 -27.00
N ALA A 321 1.01 2.08 -27.50
CA ALA A 321 -0.17 2.66 -26.87
C ALA A 321 -0.41 2.08 -25.47
N GLN A 322 -0.23 0.77 -25.30
CA GLN A 322 -0.30 0.13 -23.97
C GLN A 322 0.75 0.71 -23.01
N CYS A 323 1.99 0.84 -23.46
CA CYS A 323 3.06 1.45 -22.66
C CYS A 323 2.74 2.91 -22.30
N MET A 324 2.20 3.70 -23.23
CA MET A 324 1.80 5.09 -22.97
C MET A 324 0.66 5.20 -21.95
N VAL A 325 -0.39 4.37 -22.06
CA VAL A 325 -1.49 4.36 -21.09
C VAL A 325 -1.00 3.93 -19.71
N MET A 326 -0.12 2.92 -19.64
CA MET A 326 0.48 2.48 -18.38
C MET A 326 1.32 3.58 -17.74
N ALA A 327 2.24 4.18 -18.50
CA ALA A 327 3.10 5.28 -18.05
C ALA A 327 2.28 6.47 -17.56
N GLN A 328 1.25 6.87 -18.32
CA GLN A 328 0.32 7.91 -17.93
C GLN A 328 -0.39 7.60 -16.61
N ASN A 329 -0.87 6.37 -16.45
CA ASN A 329 -1.60 5.98 -15.26
C ASN A 329 -0.71 5.96 -14.01
N ILE A 330 0.53 5.48 -14.14
CA ILE A 330 1.53 5.53 -13.06
C ILE A 330 1.77 6.98 -12.67
N TRP A 331 2.10 7.84 -13.65
CA TRP A 331 2.35 9.26 -13.41
C TRP A 331 1.15 9.94 -12.72
N ALA A 332 -0.06 9.81 -13.27
CA ALA A 332 -1.25 10.46 -12.74
C ALA A 332 -1.56 10.02 -11.30
N MET A 333 -1.41 8.72 -10.99
CA MET A 333 -1.61 8.23 -9.63
C MET A 333 -0.55 8.74 -8.66
N THR A 334 0.73 8.79 -9.07
CA THR A 334 1.79 9.35 -8.22
C THR A 334 1.55 10.81 -7.90
N GLU A 335 1.20 11.62 -8.90
CA GLU A 335 0.95 13.04 -8.72
C GLU A 335 -0.28 13.28 -7.85
N ALA A 336 -1.35 12.49 -8.01
CA ALA A 336 -2.52 12.57 -7.14
C ALA A 336 -2.19 12.29 -5.67
N MET A 337 -1.35 11.28 -5.40
CA MET A 337 -0.94 10.93 -4.04
C MET A 337 0.04 11.96 -3.43
N LYS A 338 0.94 12.53 -4.23
CA LYS A 338 1.81 13.65 -3.81
C LYS A 338 0.99 14.89 -3.48
N ASP A 339 0.05 15.26 -4.35
CA ASP A 339 -0.84 16.40 -4.15
C ASP A 339 -1.70 16.23 -2.89
N ALA A 340 -2.25 15.04 -2.66
CA ALA A 340 -3.00 14.73 -1.44
C ALA A 340 -2.15 14.93 -0.18
N ASN A 341 -0.91 14.44 -0.18
CA ASN A 341 0.03 14.64 0.93
C ASN A 341 0.41 16.11 1.13
N LEU A 342 0.74 16.83 0.06
CA LEU A 342 1.07 18.25 0.12
C LEU A 342 -0.10 19.09 0.67
N ARG A 343 -1.34 18.75 0.31
CA ARG A 343 -2.53 19.41 0.83
C ARG A 343 -2.77 19.09 2.30
N ALA A 344 -2.63 17.83 2.68
CA ALA A 344 -2.74 17.41 4.08
C ALA A 344 -1.69 18.11 4.95
N ASP A 345 -0.46 18.25 4.47
CA ASP A 345 0.61 18.97 5.18
C ASP A 345 0.30 20.48 5.30
N ARG A 346 -0.24 21.11 4.23
CA ARG A 346 -0.69 22.52 4.28
C ARG A 346 -1.84 22.72 5.28
N ALA A 347 -2.82 21.82 5.29
CA ALA A 347 -3.92 21.86 6.25
C ALA A 347 -3.44 21.56 7.68
N GLY A 348 -2.50 20.64 7.83
CA GLY A 348 -1.86 20.28 9.09
C GLY A 348 -1.07 21.42 9.72
N ALA A 349 -0.33 22.20 8.92
CA ALA A 349 0.40 23.39 9.39
C ALA A 349 -0.53 24.46 9.99
N ILE A 350 -1.78 24.54 9.53
CA ILE A 350 -2.82 25.44 10.07
C ILE A 350 -3.44 24.87 11.36
N HIS A 351 -3.37 23.55 11.59
CA HIS A 351 -3.96 22.87 12.76
C HIS A 351 -2.97 22.46 13.85
N GLN A 352 -1.67 22.37 13.56
CA GLN A 352 -0.63 21.98 14.53
C GLN A 352 -0.55 22.92 15.75
N ALA A 353 -0.90 24.20 15.60
CA ALA A 353 -0.95 25.15 16.71
C ALA A 353 -2.09 24.89 17.72
N ARG A 354 -3.21 24.29 17.30
CA ARG A 354 -4.38 23.98 18.17
C ARG A 354 -4.41 22.53 18.67
N PHE A 355 -3.73 21.62 17.96
CA PHE A 355 -3.78 20.19 18.18
C PHE A 355 -3.03 19.71 19.44
N ARG A 356 -2.00 20.46 19.85
CA ARG A 356 -1.10 20.10 20.96
C ARG A 356 -1.75 20.31 22.34
N GLU A 357 -2.52 21.37 22.54
CA GLU A 357 -3.21 21.69 23.80
C GLU A 357 -4.30 20.65 24.16
N HIS A 358 -5.07 20.17 23.17
CA HIS A 358 -6.16 19.21 23.41
C HIS A 358 -5.71 17.74 23.46
N LEU A 359 -4.43 17.44 23.24
CA LEU A 359 -3.91 16.06 23.26
C LEU A 359 -3.62 15.60 24.68
N LEU A 360 -2.99 16.47 25.47
CA LEU A 360 -2.50 16.13 26.80
C LEU A 360 -3.64 16.00 27.84
N SER A 361 -4.74 16.76 27.68
CA SER A 361 -5.92 16.66 28.56
C SER A 361 -6.78 15.40 28.32
N ALA A 362 -6.91 14.95 27.05
CA ALA A 362 -7.65 13.73 26.72
C ALA A 362 -6.91 12.46 27.16
N LEU A 363 -5.58 12.53 27.18
CA LEU A 363 -4.65 11.51 27.66
C LEU A 363 -4.80 11.23 29.18
N ASP A 364 -5.05 12.25 30.00
CA ASP A 364 -5.23 12.10 31.45
C ASP A 364 -6.61 11.53 31.82
N GLU A 365 -7.68 11.88 31.09
CA GLU A 365 -9.01 11.30 31.30
C GLU A 365 -9.12 9.84 30.79
N ALA A 366 -8.46 9.51 29.68
CA ALA A 366 -8.43 8.14 29.16
C ALA A 366 -7.76 7.15 30.12
N GLU A 367 -6.77 7.58 30.92
CA GLU A 367 -6.16 6.74 31.96
C GLU A 367 -7.12 6.44 33.13
N GLY A 368 -8.02 7.38 33.45
CA GLY A 368 -9.04 7.22 34.48
C GLY A 368 -10.16 6.26 34.06
N VAL A 369 -10.56 6.32 32.78
CA VAL A 369 -11.62 5.47 32.22
C VAL A 369 -11.11 4.03 31.97
N TYR A 370 -9.85 3.85 31.59
CA TYR A 370 -9.30 2.53 31.30
C TYR A 370 -9.15 1.62 32.54
N ARG A 371 -9.19 2.18 33.76
CA ARG A 371 -9.16 1.38 34.99
C ARG A 371 -10.48 0.69 35.28
N HIS A 372 -11.61 1.18 34.77
CA HIS A 372 -12.92 0.59 35.01
C HIS A 372 -13.72 0.67 33.70
N THR A 373 -13.88 -0.45 32.99
CA THR A 373 -15.17 -1.16 32.85
C THR A 373 -15.09 -2.12 31.65
N VAL A 374 -15.49 -3.37 31.92
CA VAL A 374 -15.74 -4.45 30.97
C VAL A 374 -17.16 -4.28 30.39
N LYS A 375 -17.29 -4.45 29.07
CA LYS A 375 -18.53 -4.66 28.29
C LYS A 375 -19.58 -3.53 28.30
N ASP A 376 -19.98 -3.17 27.08
CA ASP A 376 -21.14 -2.35 26.69
C ASP A 376 -21.04 -0.81 26.91
N ASP A 377 -20.65 -0.07 25.86
CA ASP A 377 -21.47 0.99 25.23
C ASP A 377 -20.69 1.92 24.28
N VAL A 378 -20.98 1.82 22.98
CA VAL A 378 -20.62 2.81 21.94
C VAL A 378 -21.43 4.12 22.08
N ARG A 379 -22.38 4.18 23.03
CA ARG A 379 -23.26 5.34 23.27
C ARG A 379 -22.61 6.54 23.95
N ASN A 380 -21.45 6.40 24.59
CA ASN A 380 -20.83 7.50 25.35
C ASN A 380 -19.82 8.36 24.58
N LEU A 381 -19.50 8.02 23.32
CA LEU A 381 -18.59 8.84 22.49
C LEU A 381 -19.13 10.26 22.24
N GLY A 382 -20.46 10.44 22.23
CA GLY A 382 -21.10 11.75 22.04
C GLY A 382 -21.00 12.72 23.23
N ARG A 383 -20.63 12.24 24.43
CA ARG A 383 -20.41 13.11 25.61
C ARG A 383 -18.98 13.63 25.69
N LEU A 384 -18.00 12.86 25.22
CA LEU A 384 -16.59 13.28 25.09
C LEU A 384 -16.40 14.45 24.13
N ILE A 385 -17.23 14.54 23.09
CA ILE A 385 -17.19 15.63 22.10
C ILE A 385 -17.56 16.99 22.72
N LYS A 386 -18.30 17.03 23.84
CA LYS A 386 -18.69 18.27 24.53
C LYS A 386 -17.67 18.78 25.54
N LEU A 387 -16.68 17.97 25.93
CA LEU A 387 -15.64 18.38 26.88
C LEU A 387 -14.41 18.99 26.18
N ALA A 388 -14.23 18.72 24.88
CA ALA A 388 -13.07 19.14 24.09
C ALA A 388 -13.05 20.63 23.66
N GLU A 389 -13.88 21.50 24.25
CA GLU A 389 -13.96 22.94 23.89
C GLU A 389 -13.06 23.86 24.75
N GLY A 390 -11.99 23.40 25.40
CA GLY A 390 -11.14 24.31 26.17
C GLY A 390 -9.72 23.86 26.57
N ILE A 391 -8.74 24.68 26.14
CA ILE A 391 -7.56 25.20 26.90
C ILE A 391 -6.20 24.42 26.92
N GLN A 392 -5.14 25.12 26.45
CA GLN A 392 -3.82 25.60 26.99
C GLN A 392 -2.74 24.77 27.73
N ASP A 393 -1.48 24.97 27.25
CA ASP A 393 -0.11 24.93 27.84
C ASP A 393 0.36 23.69 28.65
N SER A 394 1.64 23.27 28.74
CA SER A 394 2.94 23.53 28.08
C SER A 394 3.93 22.44 28.55
N GLU A 395 4.98 22.18 27.76
CA GLU A 395 6.31 21.66 28.15
C GLU A 395 6.52 20.28 28.84
N HIS A 396 7.59 19.61 28.37
CA HIS A 396 8.12 18.28 28.73
C HIS A 396 7.43 17.10 28.04
N LEU A 397 8.21 16.23 27.39
CA LEU A 397 8.02 14.77 27.30
C LEU A 397 9.04 14.18 26.29
N VAL A 398 10.17 13.72 26.83
CA VAL A 398 11.14 12.83 26.17
C VAL A 398 10.97 11.46 26.84
N GLY A 399 10.66 10.42 26.05
CA GLY A 399 10.45 9.04 26.52
C GLY A 399 8.98 8.66 26.68
N LEU A 400 8.33 8.22 25.61
CA LEU A 400 6.89 7.91 25.58
C LEU A 400 6.66 6.39 25.75
N LYS A 401 5.72 6.01 26.62
CA LYS A 401 5.25 4.63 26.86
C LYS A 401 3.93 4.41 26.12
N ARG A 402 3.60 3.16 25.72
CA ARG A 402 2.34 2.62 25.14
C ARG A 402 1.13 3.56 25.01
N LYS A 403 0.74 4.16 26.12
CA LYS A 403 -0.38 5.09 26.27
C LYS A 403 -0.26 6.30 25.31
N ASP A 404 0.93 6.89 25.24
CA ASP A 404 1.14 8.13 24.50
C ASP A 404 1.08 7.96 22.97
N TYR A 405 1.42 6.76 22.46
CA TYR A 405 1.29 6.39 21.04
C TYR A 405 -0.17 6.18 20.66
N LEU A 406 -0.92 5.44 21.49
CA LEU A 406 -2.34 5.14 21.26
C LEU A 406 -3.20 6.41 21.23
N ASP A 407 -2.84 7.44 22.00
CA ASP A 407 -3.55 8.72 22.00
C ASP A 407 -3.23 9.64 20.81
N HIS A 408 -2.00 9.60 20.28
CA HIS A 408 -1.69 10.26 18.99
C HIS A 408 -2.42 9.60 17.82
N VAL A 409 -2.64 8.30 17.93
CA VAL A 409 -3.19 7.43 16.90
C VAL A 409 -4.73 7.42 16.90
N ALA A 410 -5.36 7.48 18.09
CA ALA A 410 -6.80 7.73 18.23
C ALA A 410 -7.21 9.06 17.60
N LYS A 411 -6.34 10.09 17.65
CA LYS A 411 -6.56 11.37 16.94
C LYS A 411 -6.45 11.26 15.42
N ALA A 412 -5.56 10.43 14.89
CA ALA A 412 -5.47 10.16 13.44
C ALA A 412 -6.71 9.40 12.95
N ALA A 413 -7.23 8.45 13.74
CA ALA A 413 -8.49 7.75 13.48
C ALA A 413 -9.71 8.69 13.59
N GLN A 414 -9.68 9.67 14.49
CA GLN A 414 -10.76 10.66 14.64
C GLN A 414 -10.80 11.68 13.50
N LEU A 415 -9.64 12.10 12.98
CA LEU A 415 -9.53 12.82 11.69
C LEU A 415 -10.13 12.00 10.54
N PHE A 416 -9.87 10.69 10.52
CA PHE A 416 -10.41 9.75 9.53
C PHE A 416 -11.94 9.60 9.61
N SER A 417 -12.49 9.63 10.83
CA SER A 417 -13.93 9.58 11.08
C SER A 417 -14.64 10.92 10.77
N THR A 418 -13.96 12.05 11.01
CA THR A 418 -14.51 13.40 10.72
C THR A 418 -14.53 13.70 9.21
N CYS A 419 -13.58 13.17 8.44
CA CYS A 419 -13.58 13.28 6.97
C CYS A 419 -14.73 12.53 6.27
N ILE A 420 -15.50 11.72 6.99
CA ILE A 420 -16.64 10.97 6.46
C ILE A 420 -17.98 11.70 6.69
N ALA A 421 -18.00 12.84 7.40
CA ALA A 421 -19.23 13.28 8.07
C ALA A 421 -19.75 14.73 7.89
N LEU A 422 -19.17 15.70 7.15
CA LEU A 422 -19.74 17.07 7.13
C LEU A 422 -19.52 17.91 5.85
N GLY A 423 -20.63 18.43 5.28
CA GLY A 423 -20.69 19.20 4.03
C GLY A 423 -20.43 20.73 4.10
N PRO A 424 -20.98 21.54 3.17
CA PRO A 424 -20.14 22.28 2.20
C PRO A 424 -19.89 23.78 2.49
N ARG A 425 -19.95 24.29 3.72
CA ARG A 425 -19.86 25.76 3.94
C ARG A 425 -18.72 26.19 4.85
N ASN A 426 -17.81 26.97 4.24
CA ASN A 426 -16.84 27.91 4.83
C ASN A 426 -15.36 27.46 4.84
N ARG A 427 -14.73 27.33 3.67
CA ARG A 427 -13.25 27.28 3.55
C ARG A 427 -12.72 28.18 2.42
N SER A 428 -13.29 29.39 2.34
CA SER A 428 -12.88 30.44 1.40
C SER A 428 -12.24 31.60 2.15
N ARG A 429 -10.97 31.46 2.55
CA ARG A 429 -9.97 32.53 2.77
C ARG A 429 -8.76 31.94 3.50
N GLU A 430 -7.57 32.38 3.12
CA GLU A 430 -6.24 31.96 3.62
C GLU A 430 -5.60 30.75 2.91
N LEU A 431 -5.56 30.84 1.57
CA LEU A 431 -4.47 30.27 0.78
C LEU A 431 -3.29 31.25 0.79
N ALA A 432 -2.17 30.91 1.42
CA ALA A 432 -0.86 31.47 1.06
C ALA A 432 0.34 30.62 1.57
N ARG A 433 1.01 29.97 0.60
CA ARG A 433 2.48 29.75 0.48
C ARG A 433 3.16 28.49 1.10
N TYR A 434 3.47 27.57 0.17
CA TYR A 434 4.71 26.78 -0.11
C TYR A 434 5.26 25.61 0.78
N SER A 435 5.50 24.49 0.05
CA SER A 435 6.42 23.29 0.14
C SER A 435 6.58 22.47 1.45
N ALA A 436 6.91 21.16 1.51
CA ALA A 436 7.59 20.21 0.60
C ALA A 436 7.21 18.71 0.85
N ASN A 437 7.61 17.81 -0.07
CA ASN A 437 7.29 16.36 -0.22
C ASN A 437 8.16 15.41 0.65
N GLU A 438 7.61 14.29 1.15
CA GLU A 438 8.40 13.09 1.54
C GLU A 438 7.59 11.76 1.61
N LEU A 439 7.12 11.15 0.50
CA LEU A 439 6.70 9.72 0.50
C LEU A 439 6.90 8.96 -0.81
N GLU A 440 7.11 7.64 -0.65
CA GLU A 440 7.37 6.64 -1.69
C GLU A 440 6.14 5.73 -1.87
N VAL A 441 5.34 5.96 -2.91
CA VAL A 441 4.26 5.06 -3.38
C VAL A 441 4.88 3.87 -4.12
N ILE A 442 4.28 2.67 -4.16
CA ILE A 442 4.85 1.54 -4.92
C ILE A 442 3.84 1.05 -5.97
N PHE A 443 4.25 0.91 -7.24
CA PHE A 443 3.37 0.46 -8.34
C PHE A 443 3.57 -1.00 -8.70
N TYR A 444 2.48 -1.72 -9.02
CA TYR A 444 2.50 -3.15 -9.28
C TYR A 444 2.23 -3.57 -10.75
N PRO A 445 3.24 -3.89 -11.57
CA PRO A 445 3.07 -4.36 -12.93
C PRO A 445 2.55 -5.79 -12.99
N PHE A 446 1.52 -5.99 -13.81
CA PHE A 446 0.98 -7.30 -14.14
C PHE A 446 1.09 -7.53 -15.65
N ARG A 447 1.32 -8.80 -16.03
CA ARG A 447 1.00 -9.35 -17.35
C ARG A 447 0.08 -10.55 -17.11
N GLU A 448 -1.03 -10.54 -17.85
CA GLU A 448 -2.15 -11.50 -17.94
C GLU A 448 -1.99 -12.87 -17.27
#